data_AF-A0A5B0SBF1-F1
#
_entry.id   AF-A0A5B0SBF1-F1
#
_cell.length_a   1.000
_cell.length_b   1.000
_cell.length_c   1.000
_cell.angle_alpha   90.00
_cell.angle_beta   90.00
_cell.angle_gamma   90.00
#
_symmetry.space_group_name_H-M   'P 1'
#
loop_
_entity.id
_entity.type
_entity.pdbx_description
1 polymer ?
#
loop_
_entity_poly.entity_id
_entity_poly.type
_entity_poly.pdbx_seq_one_letter_code
_entity_poly.pdbx_strand_id
1 'polypeptide(L)'
;MSSLTVQDLIKFLCVAADVVVRSEKSLQLTTHRRPIRFLAASLPSSIHPFLEVFWEASFHILKDCYIDSQHQIISNGIMAELGDGRIPTRIVEQSLFPPVEHCPKCSQERRMRRSSLFGYLYDVDGCHTVEHFSLYCQPCLTSYHVSYSTHNEKRSFYTSSQGRNTSLFQVHTHFFMTHRLAHHFKMSQMLQRSSVFSMVNLYNSTFMGDRAPPLFTPQQSFFPRMSAEVCKDGMDVDTLMFNYTSRGKVLIVPSSGLDRVRYNDAKKECSSWIAAEGTAHKNHSCGLCTCITYSEEDNNHSVVRAVVTDGLTIGHWRCSASAAQLEKLAKESGHPAPDGPCRRTLDTVRSRYCSFHQPFLEGICQAQPCIEPALANKKTCGLQSHQDAAKKFGARVNSNFQLHSILNRPGSNLHLDPTVHLVEQSGEIEDFESLQEADELDRAEESRRSGEEGNSKKPTLSRARTHNDQLAVAPCGVILARQTMFNSESPSAVKVKFPPSL
;
A
#
# COMPACT_ATOMS: atom_id res chain seq x y z
N MET A 1 42.10 -39.32 -4.81
CA MET A 1 42.40 -38.47 -3.63
C MET A 1 41.59 -37.19 -3.79
N SER A 2 40.57 -36.98 -2.96
CA SER A 2 39.85 -35.71 -2.92
C SER A 2 40.78 -34.65 -2.36
N SER A 3 41.25 -33.72 -3.19
CA SER A 3 42.11 -32.62 -2.77
C SER A 3 41.28 -31.61 -1.98
N LEU A 4 41.60 -31.45 -0.71
CA LEU A 4 41.05 -30.40 0.13
C LEU A 4 41.44 -29.02 -0.43
N THR A 5 40.49 -28.11 -0.58
CA THR A 5 40.74 -26.75 -1.08
C THR A 5 40.72 -25.70 0.03
N VAL A 6 41.28 -24.51 -0.24
CA VAL A 6 41.13 -23.35 0.68
C VAL A 6 39.66 -22.95 0.82
N GLN A 7 38.89 -23.07 -0.27
CA GLN A 7 37.45 -22.77 -0.27
C GLN A 7 36.68 -23.69 0.69
N ASP A 8 37.06 -24.97 0.74
CA ASP A 8 36.50 -25.96 1.65
C ASP A 8 36.73 -25.61 3.12
N LEU A 9 37.96 -25.19 3.46
CA LEU A 9 38.30 -24.74 4.81
C LEU A 9 37.54 -23.46 5.20
N ILE A 10 37.44 -22.48 4.30
CA ILE A 10 36.69 -21.24 4.56
C ILE A 10 35.21 -21.55 4.82
N LYS A 11 34.58 -22.39 3.99
CA LYS A 11 33.18 -22.81 4.20
C LYS A 11 33.00 -23.46 5.57
N PHE A 12 33.91 -24.35 5.96
CA PHE A 12 33.90 -24.96 7.28
C PHE A 12 33.97 -23.90 8.39
N LEU A 13 34.95 -23.01 8.35
CA LEU A 13 35.16 -21.98 9.38
C LEU A 13 33.94 -21.07 9.51
N CYS A 14 33.34 -20.62 8.41
CA CYS A 14 32.14 -19.78 8.44
C CYS A 14 30.96 -20.47 9.14
N VAL A 15 30.66 -21.72 8.76
CA VAL A 15 29.54 -22.47 9.35
C VAL A 15 29.82 -22.84 10.81
N ALA A 16 31.04 -23.29 11.11
CA ALA A 16 31.43 -23.67 12.47
C ALA A 16 31.46 -22.48 13.42
N ALA A 17 31.96 -21.32 12.99
CA ALA A 17 31.96 -20.08 13.75
C ALA A 17 30.53 -19.63 14.12
N ASP A 18 29.63 -19.61 13.14
CA ASP A 18 28.21 -19.25 13.37
C ASP A 18 27.54 -20.21 14.36
N VAL A 19 27.78 -21.51 14.23
CA VAL A 19 27.26 -22.52 15.18
C VAL A 19 27.81 -22.31 16.58
N VAL A 20 29.12 -22.05 16.72
CA VAL A 20 29.74 -21.77 18.02
C VAL A 20 29.11 -20.55 18.66
N VAL A 21 28.99 -19.44 17.95
CA VAL A 21 28.43 -18.19 18.51
C VAL A 21 26.95 -18.34 18.88
N ARG A 22 26.14 -18.98 18.04
CA ARG A 22 24.70 -19.15 18.29
C ARG A 22 24.38 -20.20 19.35
N SER A 23 25.22 -21.23 19.47
CA SER A 23 24.91 -22.43 20.27
C SER A 23 25.82 -22.63 21.47
N GLU A 24 26.72 -21.68 21.76
CA GLU A 24 27.70 -21.80 22.86
C GLU A 24 27.03 -22.22 24.17
N LYS A 25 25.95 -21.52 24.54
CA LYS A 25 25.25 -21.74 25.82
C LYS A 25 24.34 -22.95 25.81
N SER A 26 23.77 -23.31 24.66
CA SER A 26 22.77 -24.38 24.55
C SER A 26 23.39 -25.77 24.36
N LEU A 27 24.46 -25.87 23.58
CA LEU A 27 25.08 -27.14 23.22
C LEU A 27 26.38 -27.43 23.99
N GLN A 28 26.90 -26.45 24.76
CA GLN A 28 28.13 -26.58 25.56
C GLN A 28 29.28 -27.18 24.73
N LEU A 29 29.50 -26.58 23.55
CA LEU A 29 30.44 -27.05 22.56
C LEU A 29 31.87 -27.00 23.10
N THR A 30 32.68 -28.03 22.79
CA THR A 30 34.10 -28.11 23.16
C THR A 30 34.89 -28.69 21.99
N THR A 31 36.22 -28.78 22.11
CA THR A 31 37.08 -29.49 21.13
C THR A 31 36.61 -30.92 20.86
N HIS A 32 36.02 -31.60 21.86
CA HIS A 32 35.52 -32.98 21.77
C HIS A 32 33.99 -33.07 21.61
N ARG A 33 33.24 -32.03 22.01
CA ARG A 33 31.78 -31.98 21.87
C ARG A 33 31.39 -31.19 20.62
N ARG A 34 31.29 -31.90 19.50
CA ARG A 34 31.27 -31.35 18.14
C ARG A 34 29.94 -31.65 17.44
N PRO A 35 29.33 -30.71 16.70
CA PRO A 35 28.07 -30.92 16.01
C PRO A 35 28.28 -31.56 14.62
N ILE A 36 29.03 -32.68 14.54
CA ILE A 36 29.48 -33.28 13.25
C ILE A 36 28.34 -33.59 12.30
N ARG A 37 27.21 -34.10 12.81
CA ARG A 37 26.04 -34.39 11.96
C ARG A 37 25.46 -33.15 11.29
N PHE A 38 25.40 -32.04 12.01
CA PHE A 38 24.95 -30.77 11.45
C PHE A 38 25.96 -30.25 10.43
N LEU A 39 27.25 -30.27 10.75
CA LEU A 39 28.32 -29.82 9.84
C LEU A 39 28.34 -30.64 8.55
N ALA A 40 28.17 -31.95 8.62
CA ALA A 40 28.09 -32.82 7.45
C ALA A 40 26.84 -32.53 6.59
N ALA A 41 25.72 -32.16 7.21
CA ALA A 41 24.50 -31.77 6.48
C ALA A 41 24.63 -30.39 5.79
N SER A 42 25.39 -29.48 6.38
CA SER A 42 25.51 -28.09 5.94
C SER A 42 26.69 -27.83 4.99
N LEU A 43 27.62 -28.78 4.86
CA LEU A 43 28.87 -28.60 4.11
C LEU A 43 29.07 -29.66 3.03
N PRO A 44 29.83 -29.35 1.96
CA PRO A 44 30.07 -30.28 0.84
C PRO A 44 30.66 -31.63 1.29
N SER A 45 30.32 -32.71 0.58
CA SER A 45 30.83 -34.06 0.91
C SER A 45 32.36 -34.20 0.80
N SER A 46 33.02 -33.33 0.02
CA SER A 46 34.48 -33.27 -0.11
C SER A 46 35.20 -33.06 1.23
N ILE A 47 34.54 -32.42 2.20
CA ILE A 47 35.16 -32.08 3.49
C ILE A 47 34.79 -33.02 4.63
N HIS A 48 33.82 -33.91 4.42
CA HIS A 48 33.28 -34.79 5.45
C HIS A 48 34.35 -35.61 6.19
N PRO A 49 35.36 -36.19 5.52
CA PRO A 49 36.44 -36.93 6.20
C PRO A 49 37.29 -36.08 7.16
N PHE A 50 37.26 -34.75 7.01
CA PHE A 50 38.12 -33.81 7.74
C PHE A 50 37.39 -33.02 8.83
N LEU A 51 36.06 -33.16 8.97
CA LEU A 51 35.25 -32.34 9.88
C LEU A 51 35.71 -32.39 11.33
N GLU A 52 36.07 -33.57 11.82
CA GLU A 52 36.56 -33.73 13.20
C GLU A 52 37.90 -33.04 13.41
N VAL A 53 38.83 -33.23 12.47
CA VAL A 53 40.17 -32.63 12.49
C VAL A 53 40.08 -31.12 12.41
N PHE A 54 39.25 -30.59 11.50
CA PHE A 54 39.02 -29.17 11.35
C PHE A 54 38.42 -28.53 12.57
N TRP A 55 37.41 -29.18 13.17
CA TRP A 55 36.82 -28.70 14.41
C TRP A 55 37.86 -28.59 15.51
N GLU A 56 38.61 -29.67 15.74
CA GLU A 56 39.61 -29.70 16.81
C GLU A 56 40.71 -28.66 16.60
N ALA A 57 41.25 -28.56 15.39
CA ALA A 57 42.34 -27.65 15.07
C ALA A 57 41.94 -26.17 15.12
N SER A 58 40.67 -25.85 14.81
CA SER A 58 40.20 -24.46 14.72
C SER A 58 39.33 -24.02 15.89
N PHE A 59 38.91 -24.90 16.80
CA PHE A 59 37.90 -24.61 17.83
C PHE A 59 38.19 -23.32 18.60
N HIS A 60 39.45 -23.09 18.97
CA HIS A 60 39.87 -21.93 19.74
C HIS A 60 39.79 -20.60 18.98
N ILE A 61 39.83 -20.62 17.65
CA ILE A 61 39.75 -19.44 16.79
C ILE A 61 38.37 -19.25 16.16
N LEU A 62 37.44 -20.21 16.32
CA LEU A 62 36.12 -20.17 15.68
C LEU A 62 35.32 -18.92 16.07
N LYS A 63 35.43 -18.44 17.30
CA LYS A 63 34.77 -17.20 17.73
C LYS A 63 35.35 -15.97 17.03
N ASP A 64 36.67 -15.92 16.88
CA ASP A 64 37.35 -14.82 16.19
C ASP A 64 37.11 -14.83 14.68
N CYS A 65 36.77 -16.01 14.14
CA CYS A 65 36.35 -16.19 12.76
C CYS A 65 34.88 -15.82 12.51
N TYR A 66 34.09 -15.54 13.55
CA TYR A 66 32.70 -15.13 13.38
C TYR A 66 32.64 -13.69 12.85
N ILE A 67 32.05 -13.54 11.67
CA ILE A 67 31.85 -12.24 11.03
C ILE A 67 30.34 -12.02 10.90
N ASP A 68 29.81 -11.09 11.69
CA ASP A 68 28.45 -10.57 11.48
C ASP A 68 28.45 -9.63 10.28
N SER A 69 28.45 -10.23 9.09
CA SER A 69 28.54 -9.49 7.82
C SER A 69 27.41 -8.47 7.66
N GLN A 70 26.21 -8.80 8.11
CA GLN A 70 25.07 -7.89 8.05
C GLN A 70 25.30 -6.67 8.93
N HIS A 71 25.69 -6.86 10.19
CA HIS A 71 26.04 -5.75 11.08
C HIS A 71 27.17 -4.90 10.50
N GLN A 72 28.22 -5.52 9.95
CA GLN A 72 29.35 -4.80 9.34
C GLN A 72 28.94 -3.97 8.13
N ILE A 73 28.05 -4.47 7.27
CA ILE A 73 27.52 -3.71 6.13
C ILE A 73 26.67 -2.53 6.62
N ILE A 74 25.82 -2.75 7.63
CA ILE A 74 24.99 -1.67 8.19
C ILE A 74 25.85 -0.58 8.83
N SER A 75 26.88 -0.96 9.60
CA SER A 75 27.72 0.01 10.32
C SER A 75 28.75 0.70 9.45
N ASN A 76 29.30 0.00 8.45
CA ASN A 76 30.48 0.44 7.70
C ASN A 76 30.31 0.40 6.17
N GLY A 77 29.18 -0.08 5.64
CA GLY A 77 28.96 -0.19 4.20
C GLY A 77 28.64 1.15 3.54
N ILE A 78 27.97 2.04 4.27
CA ILE A 78 27.52 3.34 3.79
C ILE A 78 28.34 4.47 4.44
N MET A 79 29.67 4.44 4.24
CA MET A 79 30.58 5.46 4.79
C MET A 79 30.49 6.79 4.01
N ALA A 80 30.67 7.90 4.73
CA ALA A 80 30.97 9.21 4.14
C ALA A 80 32.37 9.19 3.49
N GLU A 81 32.67 10.20 2.67
CA GLU A 81 33.99 10.37 2.03
C GLU A 81 35.13 10.08 3.02
N LEU A 82 36.07 9.24 2.60
CA LEU A 82 37.27 8.98 3.38
C LEU A 82 38.02 10.31 3.51
N GLY A 83 38.73 10.52 4.63
CA GLY A 83 39.46 11.77 4.91
C GLY A 83 40.57 12.13 3.89
N ASP A 84 40.76 11.31 2.86
CA ASP A 84 41.64 11.50 1.71
C ASP A 84 40.92 12.05 0.45
N GLY A 85 39.63 12.38 0.56
CA GLY A 85 38.82 12.91 -0.55
C GLY A 85 38.36 11.85 -1.56
N ARG A 86 38.59 10.56 -1.29
CA ARG A 86 38.03 9.48 -2.13
C ARG A 86 36.62 9.15 -1.64
N ILE A 87 35.68 9.09 -2.58
CA ILE A 87 34.34 8.55 -2.32
C ILE A 87 34.50 7.02 -2.18
N PRO A 88 34.28 6.43 -0.98
CA PRO A 88 34.40 4.99 -0.81
C PRO A 88 33.35 4.27 -1.66
N THR A 89 33.69 3.05 -2.10
CA THR A 89 32.69 2.16 -2.72
C THR A 89 31.64 1.85 -1.65
N ARG A 90 30.41 2.30 -1.86
CA ARG A 90 29.30 2.04 -0.93
C ARG A 90 28.87 0.57 -1.08
N ILE A 91 28.83 -0.13 0.04
CA ILE A 91 28.36 -1.52 0.12
C ILE A 91 26.98 -1.48 0.77
N VAL A 92 25.98 -1.90 0.01
CA VAL A 92 24.60 -2.07 0.46
C VAL A 92 24.35 -3.52 0.86
N GLU A 93 23.30 -3.77 1.65
CA GLU A 93 22.90 -5.13 1.99
C GLU A 93 22.40 -5.91 0.77
N GLN A 94 21.76 -5.24 -0.20
CA GLN A 94 21.27 -5.89 -1.41
C GLN A 94 21.37 -5.04 -2.68
N SER A 95 21.92 -5.61 -3.74
CA SER A 95 21.87 -5.04 -5.09
C SER A 95 20.71 -5.64 -5.89
N LEU A 96 19.84 -4.80 -6.46
CA LEU A 96 18.64 -5.21 -7.17
C LEU A 96 18.74 -4.87 -8.65
N PHE A 97 18.50 -5.85 -9.52
CA PHE A 97 18.59 -5.69 -10.98
C PHE A 97 17.23 -5.97 -11.65
N PRO A 98 16.95 -5.33 -12.81
CA PRO A 98 15.88 -5.76 -13.68
C PRO A 98 16.09 -7.22 -14.11
N PRO A 99 15.03 -7.98 -14.42
CA PRO A 99 15.14 -9.39 -14.82
C PRO A 99 15.64 -9.58 -16.26
N VAL A 100 16.27 -8.57 -16.84
CA VAL A 100 16.77 -8.56 -18.22
C VAL A 100 18.19 -8.01 -18.25
N GLU A 101 19.07 -8.66 -18.99
CA GLU A 101 20.43 -8.16 -19.25
C GLU A 101 20.52 -7.46 -20.62
N HIS A 102 19.72 -7.93 -21.57
CA HIS A 102 19.59 -7.41 -22.93
C HIS A 102 18.15 -6.96 -23.18
N CYS A 103 17.94 -6.05 -24.13
CA CYS A 103 16.58 -5.59 -24.43
C CYS A 103 15.78 -6.70 -25.12
N PRO A 104 14.71 -7.25 -24.51
CA PRO A 104 13.91 -8.31 -25.13
C PRO A 104 13.14 -7.86 -26.38
N LYS A 105 12.96 -6.54 -26.57
CA LYS A 105 12.26 -5.98 -27.74
C LYS A 105 13.17 -5.75 -28.94
N CYS A 106 14.48 -5.61 -28.71
CA CYS A 106 15.44 -5.30 -29.75
C CYS A 106 16.34 -6.51 -29.99
N SER A 107 16.45 -6.97 -31.23
CA SER A 107 17.34 -8.08 -31.61
C SER A 107 18.84 -7.72 -31.59
N GLN A 108 19.22 -6.55 -31.05
CA GLN A 108 20.60 -6.08 -31.07
C GLN A 108 21.26 -6.31 -29.71
N GLU A 109 22.46 -6.90 -29.72
CA GLU A 109 23.37 -7.03 -28.56
C GLU A 109 23.92 -5.68 -28.05
N ARG A 110 23.30 -4.55 -28.42
CA ARG A 110 23.73 -3.23 -27.96
C ARG A 110 23.52 -3.15 -26.45
N ARG A 111 24.60 -2.80 -25.74
CA ARG A 111 24.58 -2.60 -24.29
C ARG A 111 23.60 -1.48 -23.93
N MET A 112 22.64 -1.79 -23.06
CA MET A 112 21.71 -0.80 -22.51
C MET A 112 22.45 0.17 -21.57
N ARG A 113 22.00 1.43 -21.52
CA ARG A 113 22.55 2.41 -20.59
C ARG A 113 22.09 2.03 -19.18
N ARG A 114 23.04 1.88 -18.25
CA ARG A 114 22.77 1.54 -16.86
C ARG A 114 22.80 2.79 -15.99
N SER A 115 21.87 2.88 -15.05
CA SER A 115 21.91 3.80 -13.91
C SER A 115 21.58 3.04 -12.63
N SER A 116 21.96 3.59 -11.48
CA SER A 116 21.57 3.07 -10.17
C SER A 116 21.12 4.18 -9.23
N LEU A 117 20.31 3.80 -8.25
CA LEU A 117 19.86 4.64 -7.15
C LEU A 117 19.93 3.83 -5.85
N PHE A 118 20.09 4.54 -4.75
CA PHE A 118 20.04 3.95 -3.40
C PHE A 118 18.62 4.00 -2.85
N GLY A 119 18.29 3.07 -1.95
CA GLY A 119 16.98 3.01 -1.33
C GLY A 119 16.93 2.08 -0.14
N TYR A 120 15.71 1.77 0.30
CA TYR A 120 15.45 0.90 1.44
C TYR A 120 14.46 -0.22 1.08
N LEU A 121 14.74 -1.43 1.54
CA LEU A 121 13.87 -2.60 1.44
C LEU A 121 13.27 -2.90 2.82
N TYR A 122 11.94 -2.90 2.89
CA TYR A 122 11.20 -3.29 4.08
C TYR A 122 10.84 -4.78 4.05
N ASP A 123 11.24 -5.52 5.09
CA ASP A 123 10.92 -6.92 5.29
C ASP A 123 10.47 -7.19 6.74
N VAL A 124 10.00 -8.40 7.03
CA VAL A 124 9.52 -8.82 8.36
C VAL A 124 10.61 -8.85 9.44
N ASP A 125 11.87 -8.83 9.04
CA ASP A 125 13.07 -8.82 9.88
C ASP A 125 13.74 -7.44 9.95
N GLY A 126 13.24 -6.45 9.22
CA GLY A 126 13.68 -5.07 9.34
C GLY A 126 13.81 -4.34 8.01
N CYS A 127 14.46 -3.19 8.09
CA CYS A 127 14.72 -2.34 6.93
C CYS A 127 16.17 -2.55 6.49
N HIS A 128 16.39 -2.71 5.19
CA HIS A 128 17.69 -3.03 4.61
C HIS A 128 18.10 -1.98 3.58
N THR A 129 19.38 -1.66 3.53
CA THR A 129 19.95 -0.78 2.49
C THR A 129 19.99 -1.49 1.15
N VAL A 130 19.53 -0.81 0.09
CA VAL A 130 19.58 -1.37 -1.27
C VAL A 130 20.18 -0.39 -2.27
N GLU A 131 20.84 -0.94 -3.28
CA GLU A 131 21.17 -0.25 -4.53
C GLU A 131 20.40 -0.94 -5.65
N HIS A 132 19.57 -0.22 -6.37
CA HIS A 132 18.79 -0.78 -7.46
C HIS A 132 19.19 -0.17 -8.79
N PHE A 133 19.25 -1.03 -9.81
CA PHE A 133 19.69 -0.68 -11.14
C PHE A 133 18.49 -0.54 -12.08
N SER A 134 18.62 0.37 -13.05
CA SER A 134 17.72 0.44 -14.18
C SER A 134 18.51 0.42 -15.49
N LEU A 135 17.90 -0.15 -16.53
CA LEU A 135 18.51 -0.32 -17.84
C LEU A 135 17.66 0.40 -18.89
N TYR A 136 18.27 1.30 -19.64
CA TYR A 136 17.60 2.05 -20.69
C TYR A 136 18.04 1.57 -22.07
N CYS A 137 17.08 1.13 -22.87
CA CYS A 137 17.28 0.78 -24.27
C CYS A 137 17.00 1.99 -25.15
N GLN A 138 18.06 2.58 -25.72
CA GLN A 138 17.97 3.74 -26.59
C GLN A 138 17.21 3.47 -27.91
N PRO A 139 17.36 2.32 -28.59
CA PRO A 139 16.61 2.05 -29.83
C PRO A 139 15.08 2.03 -29.66
N CYS A 140 14.55 1.35 -28.64
CA CYS A 140 13.10 1.24 -28.43
C CYS A 140 12.58 2.10 -27.27
N LEU A 141 13.40 3.02 -26.77
CA LEU A 141 13.08 3.98 -25.71
C LEU A 141 12.42 3.35 -24.47
N THR A 142 12.78 2.10 -24.13
CA THR A 142 12.20 1.37 -23.00
C THR A 142 13.18 1.40 -21.82
N SER A 143 12.71 1.78 -20.63
CA SER A 143 13.47 1.62 -19.39
C SER A 143 12.99 0.37 -18.66
N TYR A 144 13.93 -0.44 -18.20
CA TYR A 144 13.69 -1.65 -17.41
C TYR A 144 14.11 -1.36 -15.97
N HIS A 145 13.15 -1.42 -15.06
CA HIS A 145 13.34 -1.29 -13.62
C HIS A 145 13.27 -2.67 -12.96
N VAL A 146 13.41 -2.76 -11.64
CA VAL A 146 13.41 -4.03 -10.90
C VAL A 146 12.08 -4.77 -11.02
N SER A 147 10.94 -4.07 -10.87
CA SER A 147 9.61 -4.71 -10.86
C SER A 147 8.76 -4.48 -12.11
N TYR A 148 9.16 -3.54 -12.96
CA TYR A 148 8.39 -3.15 -14.15
C TYR A 148 9.30 -2.60 -15.24
N SER A 149 8.75 -2.46 -16.45
CA SER A 149 9.35 -1.67 -17.53
C SER A 149 8.46 -0.49 -17.89
N THR A 150 9.06 0.59 -18.39
CA THR A 150 8.36 1.79 -18.87
C THR A 150 8.57 1.97 -20.36
N HIS A 151 7.48 2.19 -21.10
CA HIS A 151 7.49 2.42 -22.54
C HIS A 151 6.19 3.12 -22.96
N ASN A 152 6.29 4.15 -23.82
CA ASN A 152 5.15 4.96 -24.28
C ASN A 152 4.23 5.39 -23.11
N GLU A 153 4.82 6.01 -22.10
CA GLU A 153 4.12 6.53 -20.92
C GLU A 153 3.36 5.47 -20.09
N LYS A 154 3.68 4.19 -20.29
CA LYS A 154 3.05 3.07 -19.58
C LYS A 154 4.09 2.28 -18.81
N ARG A 155 3.79 2.03 -17.53
CA ARG A 155 4.50 1.15 -16.62
C ARG A 155 3.85 -0.23 -16.65
N SER A 156 4.56 -1.24 -17.13
CA SER A 156 4.09 -2.63 -17.23
C SER A 156 4.90 -3.52 -16.27
N PHE A 157 4.23 -4.11 -15.29
CA PHE A 157 4.86 -5.00 -14.32
C PHE A 157 5.22 -6.35 -14.94
N TYR A 158 6.35 -6.94 -14.53
CA TYR A 158 6.78 -8.22 -15.09
C TYR A 158 5.87 -9.37 -14.67
N THR A 159 5.66 -10.32 -15.57
CA THR A 159 5.04 -11.61 -15.24
C THR A 159 6.07 -12.59 -14.65
N SER A 160 5.60 -13.71 -14.08
CA SER A 160 6.49 -14.79 -13.66
C SER A 160 7.36 -15.32 -14.81
N SER A 161 6.82 -15.40 -16.03
CA SER A 161 7.56 -15.81 -17.23
C SER A 161 8.62 -14.79 -17.69
N GLN A 162 8.49 -13.53 -17.29
CA GLN A 162 9.46 -12.46 -17.56
C GLN A 162 10.51 -12.32 -16.44
N GLY A 163 10.57 -13.27 -15.51
CA GLY A 163 11.54 -13.25 -14.41
C GLY A 163 11.18 -12.28 -13.28
N ARG A 164 9.88 -11.97 -13.08
CA ARG A 164 9.45 -11.17 -11.92
C ARG A 164 10.05 -11.72 -10.63
N ASN A 165 10.68 -10.84 -9.83
CA ASN A 165 11.18 -11.19 -8.52
C ASN A 165 10.03 -11.69 -7.62
N THR A 166 10.17 -12.89 -7.07
CA THR A 166 9.13 -13.56 -6.25
C THR A 166 9.17 -13.18 -4.79
N SER A 167 10.22 -12.47 -4.35
CA SER A 167 10.46 -12.15 -2.94
C SER A 167 10.08 -10.70 -2.62
N LEU A 168 10.26 -9.78 -3.57
CA LEU A 168 10.07 -8.35 -3.36
C LEU A 168 9.55 -7.62 -4.60
N PHE A 169 9.05 -6.41 -4.36
CA PHE A 169 8.61 -5.50 -5.40
C PHE A 169 8.93 -4.05 -5.03
N GLN A 170 9.02 -3.20 -6.05
CA GLN A 170 9.23 -1.77 -5.93
C GLN A 170 7.91 -1.08 -5.58
N VAL A 171 7.89 -0.32 -4.49
CA VAL A 171 6.73 0.47 -4.03
C VAL A 171 6.80 1.86 -4.66
N HIS A 172 7.83 2.63 -4.30
CA HIS A 172 8.17 3.96 -4.83
C HIS A 172 9.58 3.96 -5.43
N THR A 173 10.10 5.11 -5.83
CA THR A 173 11.46 5.23 -6.40
C THR A 173 12.55 4.64 -5.51
N HIS A 174 12.55 4.99 -4.22
CA HIS A 174 13.59 4.60 -3.25
C HIS A 174 13.15 3.49 -2.27
N PHE A 175 11.94 2.96 -2.43
CA PHE A 175 11.35 2.06 -1.43
C PHE A 175 10.87 0.76 -2.06
N PHE A 176 11.32 -0.35 -1.47
CA PHE A 176 10.94 -1.71 -1.82
C PHE A 176 10.28 -2.39 -0.63
N MET A 177 9.44 -3.38 -0.91
CA MET A 177 8.80 -4.17 0.12
C MET A 177 8.80 -5.64 -0.29
N THR A 178 9.00 -6.54 0.68
CA THR A 178 8.83 -7.96 0.42
C THR A 178 7.36 -8.34 0.34
N HIS A 179 7.04 -9.34 -0.49
CA HIS A 179 5.69 -9.88 -0.57
C HIS A 179 5.21 -10.44 0.78
N ARG A 180 6.14 -10.97 1.59
CA ARG A 180 5.83 -11.49 2.94
C ARG A 180 5.49 -10.38 3.93
N LEU A 181 6.16 -9.23 3.90
CA LEU A 181 5.80 -8.09 4.75
C LEU A 181 4.47 -7.48 4.33
N ALA A 182 4.24 -7.30 3.03
CA ALA A 182 2.96 -6.83 2.50
C ALA A 182 1.81 -7.75 2.92
N HIS A 183 2.02 -9.08 2.84
CA HIS A 183 1.07 -10.07 3.32
C HIS A 183 0.85 -9.98 4.84
N HIS A 184 1.92 -9.82 5.63
CA HIS A 184 1.83 -9.64 7.07
C HIS A 184 0.98 -8.42 7.44
N PHE A 185 1.22 -7.25 6.83
CA PHE A 185 0.41 -6.06 7.07
C PHE A 185 -1.06 -6.26 6.68
N LYS A 186 -1.35 -6.89 5.54
CA LYS A 186 -2.73 -7.22 5.17
C LYS A 186 -3.40 -8.13 6.20
N MET A 187 -2.69 -9.16 6.70
CA MET A 187 -3.21 -10.04 7.75
C MET A 187 -3.41 -9.30 9.08
N SER A 188 -2.50 -8.40 9.46
CA SER A 188 -2.67 -7.56 10.66
C SER A 188 -3.87 -6.62 10.53
N GLN A 189 -4.13 -6.07 9.34
CA GLN A 189 -5.33 -5.26 9.10
C GLN A 189 -6.61 -6.11 9.17
N MET A 190 -6.61 -7.33 8.64
CA MET A 190 -7.79 -8.20 8.59
C MET A 190 -8.09 -8.88 9.94
N LEU A 191 -7.07 -9.47 10.58
CA LEU A 191 -7.25 -10.30 11.77
C LEU A 191 -7.12 -9.50 13.06
N GLN A 192 -6.16 -8.57 13.12
CA GLN A 192 -5.90 -7.76 14.32
C GLN A 192 -6.63 -6.42 14.28
N ARG A 193 -7.34 -6.11 13.18
CA ARG A 193 -8.00 -4.81 12.94
C ARG A 193 -7.03 -3.63 13.10
N SER A 194 -5.76 -3.86 12.76
CA SER A 194 -4.72 -2.85 12.92
C SER A 194 -4.83 -1.80 11.83
N SER A 195 -4.83 -0.52 12.24
CA SER A 195 -4.78 0.59 11.30
C SER A 195 -3.39 0.66 10.64
N VAL A 196 -3.29 1.25 9.43
CA VAL A 196 -1.99 1.53 8.79
C VAL A 196 -1.06 2.30 9.72
N PHE A 197 -1.61 3.26 10.45
CA PHE A 197 -0.89 4.01 11.46
C PHE A 197 -0.30 3.12 12.56
N SER A 198 -1.09 2.20 13.11
CA SER A 198 -0.64 1.25 14.14
C SER A 198 0.44 0.32 13.59
N MET A 199 0.28 -0.18 12.35
CA MET A 199 1.25 -1.08 11.71
C MET A 199 2.59 -0.38 11.49
N VAL A 200 2.58 0.85 10.97
CA VAL A 200 3.80 1.63 10.73
C VAL A 200 4.49 2.01 12.04
N ASN A 201 3.73 2.44 13.05
CA ASN A 201 4.32 2.73 14.36
C ASN A 201 4.94 1.48 14.98
N LEU A 202 4.25 0.34 14.95
CA LEU A 202 4.78 -0.91 15.45
C LEU A 202 6.08 -1.28 14.71
N TYR A 203 6.04 -1.29 13.38
CA TYR A 203 7.22 -1.59 12.55
C TYR A 203 8.41 -0.68 12.89
N ASN A 204 8.17 0.64 12.94
CA ASN A 204 9.22 1.60 13.24
C ASN A 204 9.70 1.48 14.68
N SER A 205 8.83 1.25 15.66
CA SER A 205 9.25 1.03 17.05
C SER A 205 10.05 -0.26 17.22
N THR A 206 9.80 -1.28 16.39
CA THR A 206 10.55 -2.54 16.40
C THR A 206 11.92 -2.41 15.72
N PHE A 207 12.00 -1.71 14.59
CA PHE A 207 13.20 -1.74 13.73
C PHE A 207 13.95 -0.41 13.61
N MET A 208 13.36 0.72 14.00
CA MET A 208 13.97 2.05 13.93
C MET A 208 14.41 2.50 15.34
N GLY A 209 15.56 1.99 15.77
CA GLY A 209 16.25 2.34 17.02
C GLY A 209 17.77 2.35 16.80
N ASP A 210 18.55 1.80 17.74
CA ASP A 210 20.02 1.71 17.65
C ASP A 210 20.52 0.91 16.42
N ARG A 211 19.63 0.15 15.77
CA ARG A 211 19.90 -0.66 14.58
C ARG A 211 19.28 -0.09 13.30
N ALA A 212 18.88 1.19 13.32
CA ALA A 212 18.32 1.82 12.13
C ALA A 212 19.36 1.82 10.98
N PRO A 213 18.95 1.54 9.73
CA PRO A 213 19.86 1.62 8.60
C PRO A 213 20.47 3.02 8.45
N PRO A 214 21.75 3.12 8.01
CA PRO A 214 22.40 4.40 7.80
C PRO A 214 21.73 5.21 6.67
N LEU A 215 21.98 6.52 6.69
CA LEU A 215 21.66 7.42 5.57
C LEU A 215 22.76 7.33 4.51
N PHE A 216 22.40 7.42 3.23
CA PHE A 216 23.37 7.40 2.12
C PHE A 216 24.10 8.73 1.96
N THR A 217 23.42 9.84 2.20
CA THR A 217 24.02 11.18 2.30
C THR A 217 23.30 12.00 3.37
N PRO A 218 23.98 12.96 4.03
CA PRO A 218 23.34 13.84 5.02
C PRO A 218 22.21 14.70 4.43
N GLN A 219 22.24 14.97 3.11
CA GLN A 219 21.28 15.83 2.41
C GLN A 219 20.15 15.05 1.72
N GLN A 220 20.07 13.72 1.90
CA GLN A 220 19.02 12.95 1.24
C GLN A 220 17.62 13.31 1.77
N SER A 221 16.61 13.24 0.89
CA SER A 221 15.21 13.54 1.20
C SER A 221 14.33 12.31 1.47
N PHE A 222 14.92 11.11 1.42
CA PHE A 222 14.25 9.84 1.70
C PHE A 222 14.92 9.15 2.89
N PHE A 223 14.14 8.52 3.77
CA PHE A 223 14.61 8.04 5.08
C PHE A 223 14.21 6.59 5.31
N PRO A 224 14.98 5.81 6.11
CA PRO A 224 14.69 4.40 6.35
C PRO A 224 13.41 4.16 7.13
N ARG A 225 12.90 5.16 7.86
CA ARG A 225 11.66 5.05 8.64
C ARG A 225 10.46 4.92 7.70
N MET A 226 9.67 3.86 7.88
CA MET A 226 8.51 3.60 7.02
C MET A 226 7.43 4.67 7.24
N SER A 227 6.83 5.14 6.15
CA SER A 227 5.67 6.02 6.19
C SER A 227 4.35 5.25 6.04
N ALA A 228 3.24 5.92 6.36
CA ALA A 228 1.90 5.37 6.13
C ALA A 228 1.65 5.10 4.64
N GLU A 229 2.19 5.94 3.77
CA GLU A 229 2.03 5.85 2.33
C GLU A 229 2.78 4.65 1.77
N VAL A 230 4.06 4.45 2.11
CA VAL A 230 4.81 3.26 1.68
C VAL A 230 4.13 1.97 2.15
N CYS A 231 3.62 1.95 3.39
CA CYS A 231 2.87 0.80 3.90
C CYS A 231 1.60 0.53 3.08
N LYS A 232 0.78 1.56 2.87
CA LYS A 232 -0.48 1.46 2.13
C LYS A 232 -0.26 1.11 0.66
N ASP A 233 0.58 1.87 -0.03
CA ASP A 233 0.86 1.69 -1.45
C ASP A 233 1.58 0.36 -1.69
N GLY A 234 2.43 -0.09 -0.76
CA GLY A 234 3.02 -1.42 -0.78
C GLY A 234 1.98 -2.54 -0.75
N MET A 235 1.03 -2.49 0.19
CA MET A 235 -0.08 -3.46 0.25
C MET A 235 -0.97 -3.41 -1.00
N ASP A 236 -1.21 -2.21 -1.53
CA ASP A 236 -2.02 -2.00 -2.73
C ASP A 236 -1.34 -2.58 -3.97
N VAL A 237 -0.07 -2.27 -4.22
CA VAL A 237 0.71 -2.81 -5.35
C VAL A 237 0.77 -4.33 -5.30
N ASP A 238 1.08 -4.91 -4.13
CA ASP A 238 1.11 -6.36 -3.95
C ASP A 238 -0.24 -7.01 -4.30
N THR A 239 -1.34 -6.42 -3.81
CA THR A 239 -2.70 -6.93 -4.04
C THR A 239 -3.11 -6.79 -5.51
N LEU A 240 -2.78 -5.68 -6.17
CA LEU A 240 -3.03 -5.48 -7.59
C LEU A 240 -2.23 -6.47 -8.43
N MET A 241 -0.94 -6.63 -8.16
CA MET A 241 -0.10 -7.60 -8.87
C MET A 241 -0.67 -9.01 -8.75
N PHE A 242 -1.08 -9.43 -7.54
CA PHE A 242 -1.73 -10.71 -7.32
C PHE A 242 -3.04 -10.84 -8.12
N ASN A 243 -3.94 -9.86 -8.03
CA ASN A 243 -5.24 -9.90 -8.69
C ASN A 243 -5.16 -9.88 -10.22
N TYR A 244 -4.23 -9.12 -10.81
CA TYR A 244 -4.01 -9.17 -12.27
C TYR A 244 -3.41 -10.52 -12.68
N THR A 245 -2.41 -11.01 -11.94
CA THR A 245 -1.78 -12.32 -12.23
C THR A 245 -2.79 -13.46 -12.17
N SER A 246 -3.67 -13.49 -11.17
CA SER A 246 -4.67 -14.56 -11.00
C SER A 246 -5.71 -14.60 -12.13
N ARG A 247 -5.86 -13.50 -12.88
CA ARG A 247 -6.74 -13.38 -14.04
C ARG A 247 -5.99 -13.55 -15.37
N GLY A 248 -4.72 -13.95 -15.33
CA GLY A 248 -3.87 -14.03 -16.52
C GLY A 248 -3.60 -12.68 -17.19
N LYS A 249 -3.77 -11.57 -16.46
CA LYS A 249 -3.53 -10.21 -16.95
C LYS A 249 -2.21 -9.65 -16.42
N VAL A 250 -1.69 -8.64 -17.12
CA VAL A 250 -0.53 -7.85 -16.69
C VAL A 250 -1.01 -6.54 -16.08
N LEU A 251 -0.47 -6.17 -14.92
CA LEU A 251 -0.72 -4.85 -14.34
C LEU A 251 0.00 -3.78 -15.16
N ILE A 252 -0.77 -2.88 -15.78
CA ILE A 252 -0.28 -1.76 -16.57
C ILE A 252 -0.89 -0.48 -16.00
N VAL A 253 -0.04 0.49 -15.67
CA VAL A 253 -0.43 1.80 -15.12
C VAL A 253 0.31 2.93 -15.83
N PRO A 254 -0.11 4.20 -15.72
CA PRO A 254 0.67 5.32 -16.24
C PRO A 254 2.10 5.34 -15.68
N SER A 255 3.10 5.66 -16.50
CA SER A 255 4.50 5.79 -16.04
C SER A 255 4.84 7.17 -15.49
N SER A 256 3.99 8.17 -15.72
CA SER A 256 4.11 9.53 -15.17
C SER A 256 3.01 9.80 -14.14
N GLY A 257 3.13 10.91 -13.41
CA GLY A 257 2.20 11.30 -12.35
C GLY A 257 2.49 10.69 -10.98
N LEU A 258 1.73 11.12 -9.98
CA LEU A 258 1.96 10.80 -8.56
C LEU A 258 1.61 9.34 -8.22
N ASP A 259 2.47 8.70 -7.41
CA ASP A 259 2.28 7.32 -6.93
C ASP A 259 0.91 7.14 -6.25
N ARG A 260 0.47 8.15 -5.48
CA ARG A 260 -0.82 8.16 -4.77
C ARG A 260 -2.05 8.01 -5.68
N VAL A 261 -1.94 8.35 -6.97
CA VAL A 261 -3.05 8.25 -7.94
C VAL A 261 -2.81 7.22 -9.04
N ARG A 262 -1.55 6.85 -9.30
CA ARG A 262 -1.14 5.97 -10.41
C ARG A 262 -1.94 4.68 -10.48
N TYR A 263 -2.30 4.13 -9.33
CA TYR A 263 -2.96 2.84 -9.22
C TYR A 263 -4.50 2.92 -9.13
N ASN A 264 -5.09 4.12 -9.15
CA ASN A 264 -6.54 4.29 -8.93
C ASN A 264 -7.40 3.55 -9.95
N ASP A 265 -7.04 3.63 -11.24
CA ASP A 265 -7.78 2.95 -12.30
C ASP A 265 -7.67 1.42 -12.17
N ALA A 266 -6.49 0.92 -11.82
CA ALA A 266 -6.28 -0.50 -11.56
C ALA A 266 -7.07 -0.98 -10.32
N LYS A 267 -7.10 -0.19 -9.24
CA LYS A 267 -7.92 -0.45 -8.05
C LYS A 267 -9.41 -0.48 -8.39
N LYS A 268 -9.86 0.44 -9.25
CA LYS A 268 -11.23 0.51 -9.74
C LYS A 268 -11.57 -0.71 -10.59
N GLU A 269 -10.70 -1.11 -11.53
CA GLU A 269 -10.90 -2.32 -12.33
C GLU A 269 -10.99 -3.57 -11.45
N CYS A 270 -10.08 -3.72 -10.47
CA CYS A 270 -10.14 -4.82 -9.51
C CYS A 270 -11.45 -4.83 -8.71
N SER A 271 -11.87 -3.67 -8.19
CA SER A 271 -13.11 -3.56 -7.42
C SER A 271 -14.35 -3.85 -8.28
N SER A 272 -14.41 -3.34 -9.51
CA SER A 272 -15.48 -3.63 -10.46
C SER A 272 -15.52 -5.11 -10.85
N TRP A 273 -14.35 -5.72 -11.03
CA TRP A 273 -14.25 -7.15 -11.30
C TRP A 273 -14.73 -7.98 -10.10
N ILE A 274 -14.32 -7.65 -8.87
CA ILE A 274 -14.82 -8.33 -7.66
C ILE A 274 -16.32 -8.12 -7.50
N ALA A 275 -16.86 -6.94 -7.84
CA ALA A 275 -18.30 -6.69 -7.77
C ALA A 275 -19.09 -7.49 -8.81
N ALA A 276 -18.55 -7.64 -10.03
CA ALA A 276 -19.20 -8.37 -11.11
C ALA A 276 -19.04 -9.90 -10.96
N GLU A 277 -17.83 -10.36 -10.71
CA GLU A 277 -17.48 -11.78 -10.65
C GLU A 277 -17.59 -12.36 -9.25
N GLY A 278 -17.70 -11.54 -8.20
CA GLY A 278 -17.59 -11.98 -6.81
C GLY A 278 -16.16 -12.35 -6.42
N THR A 279 -15.98 -12.74 -5.15
CA THR A 279 -14.72 -13.33 -4.69
C THR A 279 -14.67 -14.82 -5.04
N ALA A 280 -13.51 -15.45 -4.85
CA ALA A 280 -13.39 -16.92 -4.91
C ALA A 280 -14.35 -17.64 -3.93
N HIS A 281 -14.90 -16.90 -2.96
CA HIS A 281 -15.79 -17.42 -1.94
C HIS A 281 -17.26 -17.04 -2.14
N LYS A 282 -17.65 -16.41 -3.27
CA LYS A 282 -19.05 -16.01 -3.54
C LYS A 282 -20.04 -17.18 -3.41
N ASN A 283 -19.63 -18.35 -3.86
CA ASN A 283 -20.40 -19.59 -3.83
C ASN A 283 -20.04 -20.49 -2.64
N HIS A 284 -19.42 -19.93 -1.59
CA HIS A 284 -19.05 -20.70 -0.41
C HIS A 284 -20.28 -21.42 0.18
N SER A 285 -20.19 -22.74 0.28
CA SER A 285 -21.17 -23.62 0.88
C SER A 285 -20.43 -24.58 1.82
N CYS A 286 -20.81 -24.58 3.08
CA CYS A 286 -20.30 -25.50 4.09
C CYS A 286 -21.45 -25.88 5.04
N GLY A 287 -21.27 -26.94 5.84
CA GLY A 287 -22.30 -27.43 6.77
C GLY A 287 -22.74 -26.42 7.84
N LEU A 288 -21.96 -25.34 8.06
CA LEU A 288 -22.35 -24.24 8.95
C LEU A 288 -23.21 -23.17 8.24
N CYS A 289 -23.05 -23.00 6.93
CA CYS A 289 -23.67 -21.91 6.18
C CYS A 289 -24.89 -22.33 5.36
N THR A 290 -25.01 -23.63 5.10
CA THR A 290 -26.02 -24.17 4.20
C THR A 290 -26.68 -25.38 4.83
N CYS A 291 -28.02 -25.36 4.86
CA CYS A 291 -28.85 -26.47 5.29
C CYS A 291 -29.69 -26.94 4.10
N ILE A 292 -29.70 -28.25 3.86
CA ILE A 292 -30.55 -28.88 2.84
C ILE A 292 -31.75 -29.47 3.59
N THR A 293 -32.94 -28.99 3.27
CA THR A 293 -34.19 -29.50 3.82
C THR A 293 -34.92 -30.31 2.75
N TYR A 294 -35.69 -31.31 3.17
CA TYR A 294 -36.53 -32.11 2.29
C TYR A 294 -37.99 -31.86 2.65
N SER A 295 -38.82 -31.59 1.65
CA SER A 295 -40.28 -31.47 1.78
C SER A 295 -40.91 -32.78 1.30
N GLU A 296 -41.56 -33.49 2.20
CA GLU A 296 -42.35 -34.69 1.86
C GLU A 296 -43.58 -34.34 1.01
N GLU A 297 -44.17 -33.16 1.20
CA GLU A 297 -45.36 -32.70 0.48
C GLU A 297 -45.06 -32.41 -1.01
N ASP A 298 -43.89 -31.83 -1.30
CA ASP A 298 -43.48 -31.47 -2.67
C ASP A 298 -42.53 -32.50 -3.30
N ASN A 299 -42.15 -33.55 -2.56
CA ASN A 299 -41.13 -34.55 -2.93
C ASN A 299 -39.85 -33.90 -3.49
N ASN A 300 -39.38 -32.82 -2.85
CA ASN A 300 -38.29 -31.99 -3.36
C ASN A 300 -37.36 -31.50 -2.25
N HIS A 301 -36.10 -31.23 -2.61
CA HIS A 301 -35.12 -30.64 -1.73
C HIS A 301 -35.10 -29.11 -1.87
N SER A 302 -35.01 -28.42 -0.73
CA SER A 302 -34.77 -26.98 -0.66
C SER A 302 -33.43 -26.71 -0.01
N VAL A 303 -32.77 -25.64 -0.45
CA VAL A 303 -31.48 -25.22 0.12
C VAL A 303 -31.66 -23.88 0.81
N VAL A 304 -31.42 -23.85 2.12
CA VAL A 304 -31.38 -22.62 2.91
C VAL A 304 -29.92 -22.22 3.09
N ARG A 305 -29.56 -21.03 2.60
CA ARG A 305 -28.25 -20.41 2.82
C ARG A 305 -28.41 -19.18 3.71
N ALA A 306 -27.83 -19.23 4.90
CA ALA A 306 -27.83 -18.10 5.80
C ALA A 306 -26.73 -17.10 5.42
N VAL A 307 -27.03 -15.81 5.49
CA VAL A 307 -26.10 -14.70 5.26
C VAL A 307 -26.41 -13.60 6.26
N VAL A 308 -25.38 -13.08 6.91
CA VAL A 308 -25.45 -11.93 7.83
C VAL A 308 -24.94 -10.70 7.11
N THR A 309 -25.63 -9.58 7.22
CA THR A 309 -25.21 -8.30 6.67
C THR A 309 -24.67 -7.40 7.78
N ASP A 310 -23.41 -7.00 7.72
CA ASP A 310 -22.78 -6.10 8.70
C ASP A 310 -22.24 -4.83 8.03
N GLY A 311 -22.53 -3.68 8.63
CA GLY A 311 -22.18 -2.37 8.11
C GLY A 311 -20.86 -1.87 8.71
N LEU A 312 -19.83 -1.77 7.89
CA LEU A 312 -18.65 -0.99 8.23
C LEU A 312 -18.97 0.49 8.01
N THR A 313 -18.94 1.31 9.06
CA THR A 313 -19.15 2.77 9.02
C THR A 313 -17.98 3.54 8.38
N ILE A 314 -17.38 2.97 7.33
CA ILE A 314 -16.38 3.60 6.48
C ILE A 314 -17.12 4.33 5.37
N GLY A 315 -17.40 5.61 5.59
CA GLY A 315 -17.95 6.46 4.53
C GLY A 315 -16.87 7.03 3.63
N HIS A 316 -17.03 6.83 2.32
CA HIS A 316 -16.14 7.34 1.27
C HIS A 316 -16.60 8.70 0.78
N TRP A 317 -15.67 9.55 0.36
CA TRP A 317 -16.03 10.81 -0.29
C TRP A 317 -16.85 10.57 -1.55
N ARG A 318 -17.96 11.31 -1.68
CA ARG A 318 -18.82 11.29 -2.86
C ARG A 318 -19.09 12.70 -3.37
N CYS A 319 -19.66 12.79 -4.57
CA CYS A 319 -20.14 14.04 -5.11
C CYS A 319 -21.08 14.74 -4.11
N SER A 320 -20.73 16.00 -3.76
CA SER A 320 -21.43 16.79 -2.74
C SER A 320 -22.66 17.52 -3.28
N ALA A 321 -23.06 17.27 -4.53
CA ALA A 321 -24.29 17.82 -5.07
C ALA A 321 -25.48 17.40 -4.19
N SER A 322 -26.19 18.37 -3.63
CA SER A 322 -27.39 18.10 -2.83
C SER A 322 -28.55 17.65 -3.72
N ALA A 323 -29.55 17.03 -3.09
CA ALA A 323 -30.78 16.65 -3.77
C ALA A 323 -31.42 17.86 -4.50
N ALA A 324 -31.46 19.04 -3.88
CA ALA A 324 -32.00 20.26 -4.49
C ALA A 324 -31.21 20.72 -5.72
N GLN A 325 -29.87 20.64 -5.68
CA GLN A 325 -29.02 20.97 -6.82
C GLN A 325 -29.23 19.98 -7.97
N LEU A 326 -29.29 18.68 -7.66
CA LEU A 326 -29.53 17.63 -8.67
C LEU A 326 -30.93 17.73 -9.29
N GLU A 327 -31.94 18.06 -8.51
CA GLU A 327 -33.31 18.27 -8.99
C GLU A 327 -33.40 19.48 -9.92
N LYS A 328 -32.73 20.60 -9.57
CA LYS A 328 -32.63 21.77 -10.44
C LYS A 328 -31.97 21.43 -11.78
N LEU A 329 -30.82 20.76 -11.76
CA LEU A 329 -30.10 20.36 -12.98
C LEU A 329 -30.91 19.38 -13.84
N ALA A 330 -31.61 18.44 -13.22
CA ALA A 330 -32.48 17.50 -13.94
C ALA A 330 -33.63 18.24 -14.64
N LYS A 331 -34.27 19.19 -13.95
CA LYS A 331 -35.34 20.03 -14.51
C LYS A 331 -34.85 20.88 -15.68
N GLU A 332 -33.66 21.49 -15.57
CA GLU A 332 -33.05 22.31 -16.63
C GLU A 332 -32.66 21.47 -17.86
N SER A 333 -32.33 20.19 -17.67
CA SER A 333 -31.96 19.26 -18.75
C SER A 333 -33.14 18.43 -19.29
N GLY A 334 -34.36 18.63 -18.79
CA GLY A 334 -35.55 17.86 -19.22
C GLY A 334 -35.54 16.39 -18.78
N HIS A 335 -34.75 16.04 -17.77
CA HIS A 335 -34.64 14.68 -17.25
C HIS A 335 -35.37 14.54 -15.89
N PRO A 336 -35.83 13.34 -15.53
CA PRO A 336 -36.38 13.10 -14.19
C PRO A 336 -35.27 13.29 -13.14
N ALA A 337 -35.64 13.84 -11.99
CA ALA A 337 -34.72 13.99 -10.86
C ALA A 337 -34.15 12.62 -10.45
N PRO A 338 -32.84 12.53 -10.16
CA PRO A 338 -32.22 11.27 -9.79
C PRO A 338 -32.79 10.73 -8.47
N ASP A 339 -33.00 9.41 -8.40
CA ASP A 339 -33.44 8.73 -7.19
C ASP A 339 -32.26 8.60 -6.20
N GLY A 340 -32.03 9.69 -5.47
CA GLY A 340 -31.01 9.80 -4.43
C GLY A 340 -29.73 10.53 -4.87
N PRO A 341 -28.66 10.40 -4.09
CA PRO A 341 -27.42 11.12 -4.33
C PRO A 341 -26.71 10.68 -5.62
N CYS A 342 -25.87 11.58 -6.14
CA CYS A 342 -24.96 11.24 -7.23
C CYS A 342 -24.02 10.08 -6.81
N ARG A 343 -24.05 8.99 -7.60
CA ARG A 343 -23.20 7.79 -7.41
C ARG A 343 -21.93 7.81 -8.27
N ARG A 344 -21.71 8.88 -9.06
CA ARG A 344 -20.47 9.02 -9.83
C ARG A 344 -19.29 9.22 -8.89
N THR A 345 -18.21 8.49 -9.15
CA THR A 345 -16.95 8.63 -8.42
C THR A 345 -16.39 10.04 -8.60
N LEU A 346 -15.72 10.54 -7.57
CA LEU A 346 -14.92 11.76 -7.68
C LEU A 346 -13.63 11.45 -8.42
N ASP A 347 -13.12 12.41 -9.19
CA ASP A 347 -11.84 12.25 -9.90
C ASP A 347 -10.67 12.23 -8.89
N THR A 348 -10.79 12.99 -7.79
CA THR A 348 -9.88 12.92 -6.65
C THR A 348 -10.63 13.00 -5.32
N VAL A 349 -9.99 12.56 -4.25
CA VAL A 349 -10.50 12.79 -2.88
C VAL A 349 -10.55 14.26 -2.50
N ARG A 350 -10.03 15.20 -3.31
CA ARG A 350 -10.13 16.64 -3.08
C ARG A 350 -11.33 17.27 -3.79
N SER A 351 -11.79 16.65 -4.89
CA SER A 351 -12.90 17.18 -5.71
C SER A 351 -14.21 17.23 -4.90
N ARG A 352 -14.88 18.39 -4.89
CA ARG A 352 -16.19 18.56 -4.24
C ARG A 352 -17.31 17.92 -5.04
N TYR A 353 -17.28 18.10 -6.35
CA TYR A 353 -18.22 17.51 -7.30
C TYR A 353 -17.49 16.53 -8.21
N CYS A 354 -18.23 15.60 -8.82
CA CYS A 354 -17.66 14.75 -9.85
C CYS A 354 -17.46 15.56 -11.14
N SER A 355 -16.58 15.09 -12.03
CA SER A 355 -16.32 15.68 -13.36
C SER A 355 -17.59 16.07 -14.14
N PHE A 356 -18.68 15.30 -13.98
CA PHE A 356 -19.94 15.63 -14.62
C PHE A 356 -20.67 16.83 -13.99
N HIS A 357 -20.67 16.97 -12.67
CA HIS A 357 -21.41 18.05 -11.99
C HIS A 357 -20.57 19.30 -11.72
N GLN A 358 -19.24 19.19 -11.75
CA GLN A 358 -18.32 20.30 -11.51
C GLN A 358 -18.64 21.52 -12.41
N PRO A 359 -18.79 21.39 -13.75
CA PRO A 359 -19.01 22.54 -14.63
C PRO A 359 -20.30 23.30 -14.34
N PHE A 360 -21.31 22.64 -13.78
CA PHE A 360 -22.62 23.22 -13.50
C PHE A 360 -22.73 23.82 -12.09
N LEU A 361 -21.87 23.39 -11.16
CA LEU A 361 -21.96 23.74 -9.74
C LEU A 361 -20.80 24.61 -9.23
N GLU A 362 -19.78 24.87 -10.04
CA GLU A 362 -18.62 25.69 -9.68
C GLU A 362 -18.99 27.14 -9.32
N GLY A 363 -20.02 27.70 -9.96
CA GLY A 363 -20.57 29.03 -9.67
C GLY A 363 -21.74 29.05 -8.67
N ILE A 364 -22.11 27.91 -8.09
CA ILE A 364 -23.24 27.79 -7.16
C ILE A 364 -22.72 27.82 -5.72
N CYS A 365 -23.50 28.41 -4.82
CA CYS A 365 -23.19 28.49 -3.40
C CYS A 365 -22.85 27.09 -2.83
N GLN A 366 -21.66 26.96 -2.23
CA GLN A 366 -21.19 25.68 -1.70
C GLN A 366 -21.91 25.26 -0.40
N ALA A 367 -22.51 26.20 0.31
CA ALA A 367 -23.32 25.92 1.50
C ALA A 367 -24.52 25.04 1.13
N GLN A 368 -24.55 23.81 1.60
CA GLN A 368 -25.60 22.85 1.29
C GLN A 368 -26.86 23.10 2.15
N PRO A 369 -28.08 22.95 1.59
CA PRO A 369 -28.43 22.52 0.23
C PRO A 369 -28.75 23.68 -0.75
N CYS A 370 -27.99 24.78 -0.71
CA CYS A 370 -28.31 25.98 -1.49
C CYS A 370 -28.17 25.78 -3.01
N ILE A 371 -29.06 26.42 -3.77
CA ILE A 371 -29.09 26.41 -5.25
C ILE A 371 -28.82 27.79 -5.88
N GLU A 372 -28.54 28.80 -5.04
CA GLU A 372 -28.29 30.17 -5.46
C GLU A 372 -26.87 30.37 -5.98
N PRO A 373 -26.64 31.30 -6.94
CA PRO A 373 -25.31 31.67 -7.40
C PRO A 373 -24.42 32.15 -6.25
N ALA A 374 -23.15 31.76 -6.28
CA ALA A 374 -22.14 32.33 -5.40
C ALA A 374 -21.84 33.78 -5.82
N LEU A 375 -21.47 34.62 -4.85
CA LEU A 375 -20.98 35.96 -5.15
C LEU A 375 -19.64 35.88 -5.90
N ALA A 376 -19.34 36.88 -6.74
CA ALA A 376 -18.07 36.95 -7.46
C ALA A 376 -16.86 36.78 -6.51
N ASN A 377 -15.96 35.86 -6.86
CA ASN A 377 -14.78 35.49 -6.07
C ASN A 377 -15.07 34.97 -4.65
N LYS A 378 -16.28 34.49 -4.38
CA LYS A 378 -16.63 33.86 -3.10
C LYS A 378 -17.19 32.45 -3.32
N LYS A 379 -17.05 31.59 -2.30
CA LYS A 379 -17.62 30.22 -2.30
C LYS A 379 -19.12 30.18 -1.92
N THR A 380 -19.73 31.31 -1.55
CA THR A 380 -21.11 31.38 -1.04
C THR A 380 -21.93 32.51 -1.67
N CYS A 381 -23.26 32.40 -1.63
CA CYS A 381 -24.18 33.45 -2.05
C CYS A 381 -24.24 34.64 -1.06
N GLY A 382 -25.13 35.59 -1.33
CA GLY A 382 -25.34 36.79 -0.50
C GLY A 382 -25.93 36.54 0.89
N LEU A 383 -26.37 35.32 1.20
CA LEU A 383 -27.00 35.02 2.49
C LEU A 383 -26.00 35.04 3.64
N GLN A 384 -26.27 35.83 4.68
CA GLN A 384 -25.35 36.03 5.81
C GLN A 384 -25.01 34.71 6.51
N SER A 385 -25.99 33.82 6.71
CA SER A 385 -25.75 32.51 7.34
C SER A 385 -24.77 31.62 6.56
N HIS A 386 -24.71 31.74 5.23
CA HIS A 386 -23.76 31.01 4.39
C HIS A 386 -22.36 31.63 4.47
N GLN A 387 -22.28 32.96 4.44
CA GLN A 387 -21.00 33.67 4.60
C GLN A 387 -20.38 33.42 5.98
N ASP A 388 -21.19 33.40 7.03
CA ASP A 388 -20.74 33.09 8.38
C ASP A 388 -20.23 31.65 8.48
N ALA A 389 -20.92 30.70 7.84
CA ALA A 389 -20.45 29.31 7.75
C ALA A 389 -19.11 29.23 7.01
N ALA A 390 -18.92 29.99 5.92
CA ALA A 390 -17.68 30.00 5.15
C ALA A 390 -16.52 30.62 5.92
N LYS A 391 -16.77 31.71 6.64
CA LYS A 391 -15.77 32.34 7.50
C LYS A 391 -15.34 31.41 8.63
N LYS A 392 -16.30 30.74 9.29
CA LYS A 392 -16.01 29.73 10.32
C LYS A 392 -15.21 28.56 9.76
N PHE A 393 -15.56 28.08 8.57
CA PHE A 393 -14.84 27.00 7.91
C PHE A 393 -13.41 27.41 7.52
N GLY A 394 -13.22 28.55 6.87
CA GLY A 394 -11.89 29.06 6.49
C GLY A 394 -10.99 29.36 7.68
N ALA A 395 -11.56 29.86 8.79
CA ALA A 395 -10.81 30.06 10.03
C ALA A 395 -10.26 28.74 10.58
N ARG A 396 -11.04 27.64 10.52
CA ARG A 396 -10.57 26.30 10.93
C ARG A 396 -9.45 25.78 10.03
N VAL A 397 -9.59 25.92 8.70
CA VAL A 397 -8.55 25.54 7.74
C VAL A 397 -7.23 26.28 8.06
N ASN A 398 -7.28 27.59 8.28
CA ASN A 398 -6.10 28.41 8.52
C ASN A 398 -5.50 28.23 9.94
N SER A 399 -6.32 27.97 10.96
CA SER A 399 -5.84 27.78 12.34
C SER A 399 -5.26 26.39 12.58
N ASN A 400 -5.78 25.38 11.87
CA ASN A 400 -5.41 23.98 12.05
C ASN A 400 -4.38 23.50 11.02
N PHE A 401 -3.84 24.33 10.15
CA PHE A 401 -2.81 23.91 9.18
C PHE A 401 -1.48 24.62 9.41
N GLN A 402 -0.81 24.28 10.52
CA GLN A 402 0.66 24.24 10.54
C GLN A 402 1.03 22.77 10.35
N LEU A 403 2.15 22.43 9.70
CA LEU A 403 2.62 21.02 9.56
C LEU A 403 2.49 20.21 10.88
N HIS A 404 2.53 20.88 12.03
CA HIS A 404 2.22 20.37 13.37
C HIS A 404 0.85 19.71 13.58
N SER A 405 -0.21 20.02 12.84
CA SER A 405 -1.53 19.40 13.02
C SER A 405 -1.67 18.04 12.34
N ILE A 406 -0.89 17.81 11.27
CA ILE A 406 -0.64 16.48 10.73
C ILE A 406 0.21 15.67 11.73
N LEU A 407 1.16 16.34 12.40
CA LEU A 407 2.03 15.75 13.44
C LEU A 407 1.27 15.43 14.75
N ASN A 408 0.18 16.13 15.06
CA ASN A 408 -0.54 15.98 16.33
C ASN A 408 -1.86 15.22 16.16
N ARG A 409 -1.81 13.97 15.68
CA ARG A 409 -2.60 12.95 16.38
C ARG A 409 -2.03 12.86 17.80
N PRO A 410 -2.84 12.63 18.84
CA PRO A 410 -2.29 12.21 20.13
C PRO A 410 -1.35 11.01 19.90
N GLY A 411 -0.02 11.24 19.95
CA GLY A 411 1.00 10.20 19.89
C GLY A 411 1.86 9.99 18.63
N SER A 412 1.96 10.88 17.61
CA SER A 412 2.82 10.60 16.43
C SER A 412 3.79 11.69 15.94
N ASN A 413 5.05 11.60 16.37
CA ASN A 413 6.18 12.30 15.75
C ASN A 413 6.76 11.50 14.56
N LEU A 414 5.98 11.23 13.49
CA LEU A 414 6.49 10.54 12.29
C LEU A 414 6.63 11.51 11.11
N HIS A 415 7.75 11.42 10.40
CA HIS A 415 7.96 12.10 9.12
C HIS A 415 7.10 11.44 8.03
N LEU A 416 6.38 12.24 7.24
CA LEU A 416 5.72 11.78 6.00
C LEU A 416 6.77 11.36 4.97
N ASP A 417 6.43 10.42 4.08
CA ASP A 417 7.26 10.16 2.88
C ASP A 417 6.93 11.22 1.82
N PRO A 418 7.81 12.21 1.56
CA PRO A 418 7.53 13.24 0.57
C PRO A 418 7.48 12.67 -0.85
N THR A 419 8.07 11.50 -1.11
CA THR A 419 8.22 10.91 -2.45
C THR A 419 6.89 10.57 -3.12
N VAL A 420 5.83 10.36 -2.36
CA VAL A 420 4.46 10.11 -2.87
C VAL A 420 3.85 11.32 -3.60
N HIS A 421 4.40 12.50 -3.31
CA HIS A 421 4.02 13.78 -3.88
C HIS A 421 5.04 14.27 -4.91
N LEU A 422 6.12 13.53 -5.13
CA LEU A 422 7.13 13.88 -6.10
C LEU A 422 6.79 13.33 -7.48
N VAL A 423 7.06 14.15 -8.49
CA VAL A 423 7.14 13.65 -9.87
C VAL A 423 8.44 12.86 -10.02
N GLU A 424 8.36 11.59 -10.43
CA GLU A 424 9.49 10.64 -10.51
C GLU A 424 10.72 11.18 -11.29
N GLN A 425 10.50 12.09 -12.22
CA GLN A 425 11.56 12.72 -13.02
C GLN A 425 12.12 14.03 -12.45
N SER A 426 11.35 14.82 -11.68
CA SER A 426 11.76 16.16 -11.23
C SER A 426 11.94 16.31 -9.72
N GLY A 427 11.30 15.47 -8.90
CA GLY A 427 11.41 15.59 -7.45
C GLY A 427 10.66 16.79 -6.85
N GLU A 428 9.71 17.41 -7.57
CA GLU A 428 8.91 18.55 -7.10
C GLU A 428 7.50 18.15 -6.62
N ILE A 429 6.93 18.91 -5.67
CA ILE A 429 5.61 18.67 -5.06
C ILE A 429 4.50 19.39 -5.84
N GLU A 430 3.45 18.67 -6.23
CA GLU A 430 2.29 19.23 -6.94
C GLU A 430 1.11 19.60 -5.99
N ASP A 431 0.62 20.85 -6.09
CA ASP A 431 -0.67 21.35 -5.58
C ASP A 431 -0.89 21.18 -4.05
N PHE A 432 -0.25 22.06 -3.27
CA PHE A 432 -0.25 22.09 -1.80
C PHE A 432 -1.56 22.63 -1.20
N GLU A 433 -2.19 23.63 -1.80
CA GLU A 433 -3.40 24.29 -1.26
C GLU A 433 -4.60 23.34 -1.24
N SER A 434 -4.79 22.54 -2.30
CA SER A 434 -5.89 21.59 -2.36
C SER A 434 -5.75 20.43 -1.35
N LEU A 435 -4.54 20.13 -0.86
CA LEU A 435 -4.35 19.16 0.23
C LEU A 435 -4.95 19.66 1.54
N GLN A 436 -4.75 20.94 1.85
CA GLN A 436 -5.17 21.57 3.11
C GLN A 436 -6.69 21.55 3.26
N GLU A 437 -7.40 21.92 2.20
CA GLU A 437 -8.86 21.95 2.21
C GLU A 437 -9.46 20.55 2.39
N ALA A 438 -8.85 19.51 1.80
CA ALA A 438 -9.38 18.15 1.86
C ALA A 438 -9.31 17.55 3.28
N ASP A 439 -8.21 17.80 4.00
CA ASP A 439 -7.95 17.27 5.34
C ASP A 439 -8.91 17.85 6.40
N GLU A 440 -9.18 19.16 6.38
CA GLU A 440 -10.12 19.77 7.31
C GLU A 440 -11.58 19.36 7.03
N LEU A 441 -11.93 19.11 5.76
CA LEU A 441 -13.23 18.56 5.40
C LEU A 441 -13.42 17.16 6.00
N ASP A 442 -12.36 16.35 6.07
CA ASP A 442 -12.38 15.02 6.70
C ASP A 442 -12.67 15.11 8.20
N ARG A 443 -11.98 15.99 8.93
CA ARG A 443 -12.20 16.20 10.38
C ARG A 443 -13.62 16.63 10.71
N ALA A 444 -14.15 17.62 9.98
CA ALA A 444 -15.47 18.17 10.25
C ALA A 444 -16.60 17.13 10.11
N GLU A 445 -16.44 16.17 9.19
CA GLU A 445 -17.41 15.10 8.97
C GLU A 445 -17.26 13.96 10.00
N GLU A 446 -16.03 13.66 10.44
CA GLU A 446 -15.76 12.66 11.49
C GLU A 446 -16.43 13.05 12.83
N SER A 447 -16.28 14.31 13.27
CA SER A 447 -16.95 14.82 14.48
C SER A 447 -18.48 14.67 14.43
N ARG A 448 -19.10 14.77 13.24
CA ARG A 448 -20.55 14.56 13.07
C ARG A 448 -20.95 13.10 13.25
N ARG A 449 -20.09 12.15 12.86
CA ARG A 449 -20.34 10.70 13.03
C ARG A 449 -20.15 10.24 14.45
N SER A 450 -19.21 10.84 15.18
CA SER A 450 -18.95 10.58 16.60
C SER A 450 -20.07 11.09 17.52
N GLY A 451 -21.13 11.68 16.98
CA GLY A 451 -22.27 12.18 17.74
C GLY A 451 -22.00 13.49 18.50
N GLU A 452 -20.87 14.15 18.24
CA GLU A 452 -20.45 15.35 18.95
C GLU A 452 -21.23 16.61 18.53
N GLU A 453 -21.93 16.59 17.39
CA GLU A 453 -22.85 17.67 16.97
C GLU A 453 -24.27 17.18 16.71
N GLY A 454 -25.18 17.53 17.62
CA GLY A 454 -26.61 17.26 17.51
C GLY A 454 -27.35 18.12 16.47
N ASN A 455 -28.20 17.45 15.69
CA ASN A 455 -29.50 17.87 15.15
C ASN A 455 -29.76 19.35 14.73
N SER A 456 -28.80 20.06 14.11
CA SER A 456 -29.07 21.43 13.62
C SER A 456 -29.10 21.56 12.09
N LYS A 457 -30.18 22.19 11.59
CA LYS A 457 -30.43 22.64 10.20
C LYS A 457 -29.47 23.78 9.77
N LYS A 458 -28.21 23.76 10.21
CA LYS A 458 -27.24 24.78 9.84
C LYS A 458 -26.65 24.48 8.46
N PRO A 459 -26.46 25.50 7.60
CA PRO A 459 -25.82 25.33 6.30
C PRO A 459 -24.41 24.78 6.51
N THR A 460 -24.08 23.68 5.84
CA THR A 460 -22.76 23.05 5.91
C THR A 460 -21.98 23.29 4.62
N LEU A 461 -20.69 23.55 4.77
CA LEU A 461 -19.72 23.57 3.66
C LEU A 461 -18.90 22.28 3.60
N SER A 462 -19.15 21.33 4.51
CA SER A 462 -18.53 20.01 4.47
C SER A 462 -18.87 19.30 3.16
N ARG A 463 -17.99 18.39 2.75
CA ARG A 463 -18.26 17.50 1.62
C ARG A 463 -19.16 16.36 2.06
N ALA A 464 -19.80 15.70 1.12
CA ALA A 464 -20.66 14.55 1.40
C ALA A 464 -19.88 13.24 1.36
N ARG A 465 -20.18 12.32 2.27
CA ARG A 465 -19.67 10.94 2.26
C ARG A 465 -20.79 9.92 1.98
N THR A 466 -20.40 8.71 1.61
CA THR A 466 -21.29 7.54 1.60
C THR A 466 -21.65 7.17 3.04
N HIS A 467 -22.75 6.44 3.20
CA HIS A 467 -23.31 6.08 4.50
C HIS A 467 -22.43 5.03 5.20
N ASN A 468 -22.28 3.87 4.58
CA ASN A 468 -21.46 2.74 5.06
C ASN A 468 -21.04 1.85 3.88
N ASP A 469 -20.09 0.96 4.13
CA ASP A 469 -19.87 -0.23 3.31
C ASP A 469 -20.53 -1.43 4.00
N GLN A 470 -21.47 -2.09 3.34
CA GLN A 470 -22.11 -3.31 3.80
C GLN A 470 -21.30 -4.54 3.37
N LEU A 471 -21.14 -5.49 4.27
CA LEU A 471 -20.56 -6.81 4.02
C LEU A 471 -21.62 -7.89 4.18
N ALA A 472 -21.76 -8.74 3.18
CA ALA A 472 -22.51 -9.99 3.28
C ALA A 472 -21.56 -11.11 3.72
N VAL A 473 -21.78 -11.67 4.91
CA VAL A 473 -20.89 -12.63 5.56
C VAL A 473 -21.66 -13.92 5.83
N ALA A 474 -21.09 -15.06 5.45
CA ALA A 474 -21.63 -16.37 5.76
C ALA A 474 -21.44 -16.69 7.26
N PRO A 475 -22.28 -17.54 7.88
CA PRO A 475 -22.17 -17.90 9.31
C PRO A 475 -20.78 -18.39 9.74
N CYS A 476 -20.01 -19.00 8.85
CA CYS A 476 -18.64 -19.44 9.14
C CYS A 476 -17.58 -18.33 9.06
N GLY A 477 -17.98 -17.06 8.89
CA GLY A 477 -17.09 -15.89 8.81
C GLY A 477 -16.56 -15.56 7.42
N VAL A 478 -16.99 -16.29 6.38
CA VAL A 478 -16.54 -16.04 4.99
C VAL A 478 -17.30 -14.85 4.40
N ILE A 479 -16.56 -13.83 3.95
CA ILE A 479 -17.15 -12.67 3.25
C ILE A 479 -17.55 -13.08 1.83
N LEU A 480 -18.85 -13.01 1.55
CA LEU A 480 -19.46 -13.41 0.28
C LEU A 480 -19.51 -12.25 -0.72
N ALA A 481 -19.86 -11.05 -0.23
CA ALA A 481 -19.98 -9.84 -1.04
C ALA A 481 -19.78 -8.58 -0.19
N ARG A 482 -19.54 -7.46 -0.86
CA ARG A 482 -19.46 -6.12 -0.29
C ARG A 482 -20.18 -5.13 -1.18
N GLN A 483 -20.88 -4.16 -0.60
CA GLN A 483 -21.53 -3.08 -1.32
C GLN A 483 -21.39 -1.74 -0.59
N THR A 484 -21.05 -0.66 -1.31
CA THR A 484 -21.07 0.69 -0.74
C THR A 484 -22.48 1.26 -0.79
N MET A 485 -23.01 1.68 0.36
CA MET A 485 -24.32 2.28 0.51
C MET A 485 -24.22 3.81 0.56
N PHE A 486 -25.03 4.50 -0.24
CA PHE A 486 -24.96 5.96 -0.36
C PHE A 486 -25.96 6.71 0.54
N ASN A 487 -27.01 6.04 1.02
CA ASN A 487 -28.06 6.56 1.90
C ASN A 487 -28.32 5.56 3.05
N SER A 488 -29.09 5.98 4.06
CA SER A 488 -29.52 5.11 5.15
C SER A 488 -30.36 3.93 4.65
N GLU A 489 -30.06 2.75 5.18
CA GLU A 489 -30.80 1.49 4.94
C GLU A 489 -32.13 1.52 5.72
N SER A 490 -33.07 2.36 5.27
CA SER A 490 -34.43 2.32 5.80
C SER A 490 -35.32 1.45 4.91
N PRO A 491 -36.21 0.60 5.45
CA PRO A 491 -37.28 -0.02 4.68
C PRO A 491 -38.10 1.00 3.87
N SER A 492 -38.20 2.25 4.34
CA SER A 492 -38.85 3.34 3.60
C SER A 492 -38.10 3.78 2.33
N ALA A 493 -36.84 3.37 2.15
CA ALA A 493 -36.07 3.57 0.92
C ALA A 493 -36.32 2.47 -0.13
N VAL A 494 -36.96 1.36 0.24
CA VAL A 494 -37.33 0.28 -0.69
C VAL A 494 -38.67 0.62 -1.35
N LYS A 495 -38.63 1.30 -2.50
CA LYS A 495 -39.81 1.48 -3.36
C LYS A 495 -40.06 0.20 -4.14
N VAL A 496 -40.77 -0.78 -3.57
CA VAL A 496 -41.22 -1.93 -4.36
C VAL A 496 -42.35 -1.45 -5.29
N LYS A 497 -42.04 -1.21 -6.56
CA LYS A 497 -43.07 -1.15 -7.60
C LYS A 497 -43.48 -2.59 -7.91
N PHE A 498 -44.41 -3.13 -7.14
CA PHE A 498 -45.19 -4.25 -7.65
C PHE A 498 -46.01 -3.73 -8.82
N PRO A 499 -45.92 -4.31 -10.04
CA PRO A 499 -46.95 -4.08 -11.03
C PRO A 499 -48.28 -4.55 -10.43
N PRO A 500 -49.40 -3.82 -10.65
CA PRO A 500 -50.70 -4.32 -10.23
C PRO A 500 -50.91 -5.68 -10.90
N SER A 501 -51.15 -6.69 -10.07
CA SER A 501 -51.61 -8.01 -10.50
C SER A 501 -52.85 -7.81 -11.37
N LEU A 502 -52.77 -8.30 -12.62
CA LEU A 502 -53.92 -8.53 -13.49
C LEU A 502 -54.74 -9.70 -12.97
#